data_AF-A0A961T2V8-F1
#
_entry.id   AF-A0A961T2V8-F1
#
_cell.length_a   1.000
_cell.length_b   1.000
_cell.length_c   1.000
_cell.angle_alpha   90.00
_cell.angle_beta   90.00
_cell.angle_gamma   90.00
#
_symmetry.space_group_name_H-M   'P 1'
#
loop_
_entity.id
_entity.type
_entity.pdbx_description
1 polymer ?
#
loop_
_entity_poly.entity_id
_entity_poly.type
_entity_poly.pdbx_seq_one_letter_code
_entity_poly.pdbx_strand_id
1 'polypeptide(L)'
;MKIHPFRATVSALAAALLLSAPLPSVAQQNGTVRSTHGAWSIICDTPPGSSSEQCAMMQNVIAEDRPEVGLSVVVLRTADNKAEILRVLAPLGVLLPNGLGLNVDGQDIGRAYFVRCFQDGCYAEVILEQQLLETLKKGEAATFIVFQTPEEGIGIP
;
A
#
# COMPACT_ATOMS: atom_id res chain seq x y z
N MET A 1 21.47 -65.92 39.23
CA MET A 1 22.92 -65.63 39.38
C MET A 1 23.20 -64.33 38.63
N LYS A 2 23.57 -63.28 39.37
CA LYS A 2 23.86 -61.92 38.86
C LYS A 2 25.18 -61.90 38.10
N ILE A 3 25.25 -61.17 36.98
CA ILE A 3 26.51 -60.57 36.50
C ILE A 3 26.21 -59.27 35.74
N HIS A 4 27.06 -58.28 35.96
CA HIS A 4 26.91 -56.83 35.79
C HIS A 4 27.15 -56.32 34.36
N PRO A 5 26.75 -55.07 34.04
CA PRO A 5 26.76 -54.52 32.68
C PRO A 5 28.13 -53.96 32.29
N PHE A 6 28.54 -54.18 31.04
CA PHE A 6 29.70 -53.52 30.44
C PHE A 6 29.23 -52.23 29.75
N ARG A 7 29.51 -51.08 30.39
CA ARG A 7 29.39 -49.76 29.77
C ARG A 7 30.45 -49.62 28.67
N ALA A 8 30.05 -49.63 27.41
CA ALA A 8 30.86 -49.15 26.30
C ALA A 8 30.35 -47.77 25.88
N THR A 9 31.08 -46.73 26.28
CA THR A 9 30.99 -45.38 25.74
C THR A 9 31.55 -45.39 24.31
N VAL A 10 30.70 -45.08 23.32
CA VAL A 10 31.15 -44.71 21.97
C VAL A 10 30.44 -43.41 21.59
N SER A 11 31.13 -42.29 21.77
CA SER A 11 30.85 -41.03 21.08
C SER A 11 31.54 -41.08 19.72
N ALA A 12 30.80 -40.90 18.63
CA ALA A 12 31.35 -40.38 17.38
C ALA A 12 30.26 -39.77 16.47
N LEU A 13 30.25 -38.43 16.45
CA LEU A 13 29.88 -37.51 15.37
C LEU A 13 28.74 -37.89 14.40
N ALA A 14 27.53 -37.39 14.68
CA ALA A 14 26.53 -37.13 13.65
C ALA A 14 26.79 -35.73 13.07
N ALA A 15 27.26 -35.67 11.82
CA ALA A 15 27.39 -34.44 11.05
C ALA A 15 26.00 -33.90 10.69
N ALA A 16 25.54 -32.87 11.40
CA ALA A 16 24.34 -32.13 11.06
C ALA A 16 24.62 -31.21 9.85
N LEU A 17 24.23 -31.65 8.65
CA LEU A 17 24.09 -30.77 7.49
C LEU A 17 22.92 -29.82 7.72
N LEU A 18 23.21 -28.61 8.20
CA LEU A 18 22.26 -27.51 8.25
C LEU A 18 22.05 -26.98 6.82
N LEU A 19 20.88 -27.26 6.24
CA LEU A 19 20.43 -26.60 5.01
C LEU A 19 20.09 -25.13 5.33
N SER A 20 21.01 -24.22 5.03
CA SER A 20 20.76 -22.78 4.99
C SER A 20 20.01 -22.42 3.71
N ALA A 21 18.69 -22.55 3.73
CA ALA A 21 17.84 -21.97 2.68
C ALA A 21 17.73 -20.44 2.88
N PRO A 22 18.03 -19.61 1.86
CA PRO A 22 17.83 -18.17 1.96
C PRO A 22 16.33 -17.86 2.01
N LEU A 23 15.88 -17.20 3.07
CA LEU A 23 14.54 -16.64 3.17
C LEU A 23 14.41 -15.47 2.16
N PRO A 24 13.27 -15.34 1.45
CA PRO A 24 13.04 -14.18 0.61
C PRO A 24 12.91 -12.93 1.48
N SER A 25 13.78 -11.95 1.22
CA SER A 25 13.70 -10.63 1.86
C SER A 25 12.56 -9.85 1.20
N VAL A 26 11.48 -9.59 1.95
CA VAL A 26 10.44 -8.65 1.52
C VAL A 26 11.05 -7.25 1.57
N ALA A 27 11.06 -6.53 0.45
CA ALA A 27 11.51 -5.16 0.39
C ALA A 27 10.53 -4.28 1.19
N GLN A 28 10.92 -3.86 2.38
CA GLN A 28 10.16 -2.91 3.20
C GLN A 28 10.25 -1.53 2.53
N GLN A 29 9.12 -0.84 2.32
CA GLN A 29 9.15 0.56 1.92
C GLN A 29 9.78 1.37 3.07
N ASN A 30 10.92 2.01 2.81
CA ASN A 30 11.84 2.56 3.82
C ASN A 30 11.55 4.01 4.22
N GLY A 31 10.31 4.49 4.03
CA GLY A 31 9.94 5.85 4.38
C GLY A 31 9.87 6.09 5.89
N THR A 32 10.39 7.23 6.35
CA THR A 32 10.26 7.69 7.74
C THR A 32 9.10 8.67 7.85
N VAL A 33 8.19 8.46 8.80
CA VAL A 33 7.10 9.41 9.11
C VAL A 33 7.71 10.68 9.70
N ARG A 34 7.51 11.82 9.03
CA ARG A 34 8.01 13.14 9.45
C ARG A 34 7.00 13.93 10.28
N SER A 35 5.72 13.87 9.91
CA SER A 35 4.64 14.53 10.63
C SER A 35 3.29 13.86 10.37
N THR A 36 2.32 14.15 11.23
CA THR A 36 0.92 13.67 11.09
C THR A 36 -0.03 14.85 11.27
N HIS A 37 -1.05 14.92 10.42
CA HIS A 37 -2.06 15.97 10.37
C HIS A 37 -3.44 15.32 10.25
N GLY A 38 -4.13 15.13 11.38
CA GLY A 38 -5.38 14.37 11.38
C GLY A 38 -5.16 12.92 10.93
N ALA A 39 -5.88 12.48 9.90
CA ALA A 39 -5.74 11.16 9.32
C ALA A 39 -4.54 11.00 8.37
N TRP A 40 -3.85 12.09 8.03
CA TRP A 40 -2.76 12.10 7.05
C TRP A 40 -1.39 12.03 7.70
N SER A 41 -0.48 11.27 7.11
CA SER A 41 0.93 11.23 7.48
C SER A 41 1.81 11.73 6.34
N ILE A 42 2.82 12.54 6.67
CA ILE A 42 3.90 12.90 5.74
C ILE A 42 5.02 11.88 5.92
N ILE A 43 5.29 11.11 4.87
CA ILE A 43 6.31 10.07 4.84
C ILE A 43 7.36 10.48 3.84
N CYS A 44 8.62 10.49 4.25
CA CYS A 44 9.72 10.85 3.38
C CYS A 44 10.76 9.74 3.30
N ASP A 45 11.34 9.57 2.11
CA ASP A 45 12.44 8.64 1.85
C ASP A 45 13.42 9.28 0.85
N THR A 46 14.64 8.76 0.75
CA THR A 46 15.58 9.12 -0.31
C THR A 46 15.68 7.95 -1.29
N PRO A 47 15.00 8.04 -2.46
CA PRO A 47 15.01 6.95 -3.43
C PRO A 47 16.42 6.54 -3.87
N PRO A 48 16.68 5.26 -4.18
CA PRO A 48 17.97 4.82 -4.69
C PRO A 48 18.41 5.63 -5.91
N GLY A 49 19.62 6.20 -5.86
CA GLY A 49 20.15 7.04 -6.94
C GLY A 49 19.73 8.52 -6.90
N SER A 50 18.90 8.93 -5.94
CA SER A 50 18.60 10.33 -5.67
C SER A 50 19.51 10.88 -4.57
N SER A 51 19.96 12.12 -4.72
CA SER A 51 20.60 12.89 -3.64
C SER A 51 19.61 13.72 -2.82
N SER A 52 18.35 13.79 -3.27
CA SER A 52 17.27 14.54 -2.63
C SER A 52 16.23 13.61 -2.02
N GLU A 53 15.79 13.96 -0.82
CA GLU A 53 14.63 13.36 -0.17
C GLU A 53 13.36 13.65 -0.98
N GLN A 54 12.43 12.69 -0.98
CA GLN A 54 11.11 12.79 -1.57
C GLN A 54 10.08 12.49 -0.49
N CYS A 55 9.06 13.33 -0.41
CA CYS A 55 7.98 13.20 0.57
C CYS A 55 6.65 12.93 -0.11
N ALA A 56 5.82 12.14 0.56
CA ALA A 56 4.46 11.82 0.18
C ALA A 56 3.52 12.09 1.35
N MET A 57 2.31 12.55 1.05
CA MET A 57 1.22 12.57 2.02
C MET A 57 0.41 11.31 1.85
N MET A 58 0.16 10.54 2.91
CA MET A 58 -0.51 9.25 2.84
C MET A 58 -1.63 9.15 3.87
N GLN A 59 -2.73 8.53 3.46
CA GLN A 59 -3.83 8.10 4.31
C GLN A 59 -4.27 6.71 3.88
N ASN A 60 -4.52 5.83 4.84
CA ASN A 60 -5.16 4.54 4.58
C ASN A 60 -6.62 4.63 5.00
N VAL A 61 -7.50 4.12 4.15
CA VAL A 61 -8.95 4.13 4.37
C VAL A 61 -9.52 2.73 4.18
N ILE A 62 -10.61 2.42 4.85
CA ILE A 62 -11.23 1.10 4.86
C ILE A 62 -12.74 1.29 4.68
N ALA A 63 -13.38 0.43 3.87
CA ALA A 63 -14.81 0.48 3.70
C ALA A 63 -15.54 0.09 4.99
N GLU A 64 -16.59 0.81 5.36
CA GLU A 64 -17.32 0.58 6.61
C GLU A 64 -18.01 -0.80 6.63
N ASP A 65 -18.65 -1.18 5.53
CA ASP A 65 -19.39 -2.45 5.39
C ASP A 65 -18.52 -3.62 4.90
N ARG A 66 -17.28 -3.35 4.48
CA ARG A 66 -16.36 -4.31 3.86
C ARG A 66 -14.93 -4.09 4.40
N PRO A 67 -14.65 -4.44 5.66
CA PRO A 67 -13.36 -4.16 6.31
C PRO A 67 -12.15 -4.82 5.63
N GLU A 68 -12.40 -5.83 4.79
CA GLU A 68 -11.41 -6.46 3.93
C GLU A 68 -10.99 -5.61 2.72
N VAL A 69 -11.74 -4.55 2.40
CA VAL A 69 -11.46 -3.62 1.30
C VAL A 69 -10.96 -2.29 1.87
N GLY A 70 -9.66 -2.05 1.73
CA GLY A 70 -9.04 -0.79 2.08
C GLY A 70 -8.21 -0.22 0.93
N LEU A 71 -8.04 1.10 0.92
CA LEU A 71 -7.22 1.83 -0.04
C LEU A 71 -6.08 2.53 0.67
N SER A 72 -4.97 2.71 -0.05
CA SER A 72 -3.93 3.67 0.33
C SER A 72 -3.99 4.87 -0.61
N VAL A 73 -4.30 6.03 -0.07
CA VAL A 73 -4.40 7.30 -0.79
C VAL A 73 -3.12 8.07 -0.56
N VAL A 74 -2.41 8.38 -1.63
CA VAL A 74 -1.08 9.00 -1.60
C VAL A 74 -1.06 10.23 -2.49
N VAL A 75 -0.64 11.37 -1.95
CA VAL A 75 -0.32 12.57 -2.72
C VAL A 75 1.19 12.69 -2.83
N LEU A 76 1.68 12.71 -4.07
CA LEU A 76 3.08 12.76 -4.43
C LEU A 76 3.38 14.04 -5.20
N ARG A 77 4.58 14.58 -5.07
CA ARG A 77 5.08 15.63 -5.96
C ARG A 77 5.99 15.00 -7.01
N THR A 78 5.93 15.49 -8.25
CA THR A 78 6.84 15.03 -9.31
C THR A 78 8.29 15.42 -8.98
N ALA A 79 9.26 14.65 -9.49
CA ALA A 79 10.68 14.91 -9.24
C ALA A 79 11.15 16.30 -9.71
N ASP A 80 10.50 16.85 -10.74
CA ASP A 80 10.75 18.21 -11.23
C ASP A 80 9.99 19.30 -10.47
N ASN A 81 9.21 18.93 -9.44
CA ASN A 81 8.38 19.79 -8.60
C ASN A 81 7.32 20.60 -9.35
N LYS A 82 6.90 20.16 -10.54
CA LYS A 82 5.92 20.90 -11.36
C LYS A 82 4.48 20.46 -11.17
N ALA A 83 4.25 19.23 -10.70
CA ALA A 83 2.90 18.70 -10.53
C ALA A 83 2.78 17.88 -9.25
N GLU A 84 1.55 17.79 -8.77
CA GLU A 84 1.14 16.92 -7.69
C GLU A 84 0.28 15.80 -8.29
N ILE A 85 0.45 14.58 -7.79
CA ILE A 85 -0.22 13.39 -8.29
C ILE A 85 -0.98 12.79 -7.12
N LEU A 86 -2.28 12.56 -7.31
CA LEU A 86 -3.07 11.70 -6.44
C LEU A 86 -2.95 10.27 -6.97
N ARG A 87 -2.34 9.41 -6.17
CA ARG A 87 -2.17 7.99 -6.42
C ARG A 87 -2.97 7.21 -5.39
N VAL A 88 -3.84 6.34 -5.86
CA VAL A 88 -4.61 5.45 -5.00
C VAL A 88 -4.23 4.01 -5.31
N LEU A 89 -3.82 3.29 -4.27
CA LEU A 89 -3.60 1.85 -4.30
C LEU A 89 -4.88 1.17 -3.85
N ALA A 90 -5.51 0.44 -4.78
CA ALA A 90 -6.63 -0.45 -4.50
C ALA A 90 -6.15 -1.90 -4.41
N PRO A 91 -6.84 -2.77 -3.64
CA PRO A 91 -6.48 -4.16 -3.51
C PRO A 91 -6.70 -4.92 -4.82
N LEU A 92 -6.12 -6.11 -4.93
CA LEU A 92 -6.39 -7.01 -6.05
C LEU A 92 -7.85 -7.49 -6.04
N GLY A 93 -8.38 -7.78 -7.23
CA GLY A 93 -9.78 -8.23 -7.42
C GLY A 93 -10.76 -7.11 -7.77
N VAL A 94 -10.28 -5.87 -7.95
CA VAL A 94 -11.10 -4.77 -8.47
C VAL A 94 -11.36 -4.90 -9.98
N LEU A 95 -12.54 -4.46 -10.40
CA LEU A 95 -13.00 -4.44 -11.78
C LEU A 95 -12.41 -3.24 -12.52
N LEU A 96 -11.38 -3.50 -13.31
CA LEU A 96 -10.61 -2.46 -14.01
C LEU A 96 -11.42 -1.59 -14.98
N PRO A 97 -12.36 -2.11 -15.80
CA PRO A 97 -13.13 -1.31 -16.74
C PRO A 97 -13.92 -0.15 -16.10
N ASN A 98 -14.35 -0.31 -14.85
CA ASN A 98 -15.12 0.71 -14.15
C ASN A 98 -14.24 1.83 -13.57
N GLY A 99 -12.94 1.59 -13.41
CA GLY A 99 -11.99 2.50 -12.76
C GLY A 99 -12.29 2.72 -11.27
N LEU A 100 -11.57 3.68 -10.70
CA LEU A 100 -11.76 4.20 -9.36
C LEU A 100 -12.61 5.48 -9.44
N GLY A 101 -13.81 5.44 -8.88
CA GLY A 101 -14.67 6.63 -8.75
C GLY A 101 -14.24 7.51 -7.59
N LEU A 102 -14.51 8.81 -7.70
CA LEU A 102 -14.35 9.78 -6.63
C LEU A 102 -15.62 10.62 -6.50
N ASN A 103 -16.16 10.66 -5.28
CA ASN A 103 -17.23 11.56 -4.89
C ASN A 103 -16.72 12.50 -3.79
N VAL A 104 -17.07 13.77 -3.83
CA VAL A 104 -16.76 14.72 -2.75
C VAL A 104 -18.06 15.41 -2.34
N ASP A 105 -18.42 15.30 -1.06
CA ASP A 105 -19.64 15.86 -0.47
C ASP A 105 -20.94 15.54 -1.25
N GLY A 106 -21.04 14.33 -1.80
CA GLY A 106 -22.18 13.87 -2.60
C GLY A 106 -22.07 14.18 -4.09
N GLN A 107 -21.09 14.98 -4.53
CA GLN A 107 -20.87 15.29 -5.95
C GLN A 107 -19.93 14.28 -6.62
N ASP A 108 -20.37 13.68 -7.73
CA ASP A 108 -19.51 12.84 -8.58
C ASP A 108 -18.46 13.71 -9.27
N ILE A 109 -17.18 13.45 -8.96
CA ILE A 109 -16.02 14.13 -9.54
C ILE A 109 -15.54 13.41 -10.81
N GLY A 110 -15.84 12.13 -10.93
CA GLY A 110 -15.46 11.30 -12.07
C GLY A 110 -14.67 10.07 -11.68
N ARG A 111 -13.99 9.48 -12.68
CA ARG A 111 -13.32 8.17 -12.56
C ARG A 111 -11.88 8.24 -13.06
N ALA A 112 -10.98 7.64 -12.30
CA ALA A 112 -9.60 7.41 -12.69
C ALA A 112 -9.42 5.95 -13.16
N TYR A 113 -8.74 5.74 -14.28
CA TYR A 113 -8.42 4.38 -14.73
C TYR A 113 -7.23 3.81 -13.95
N PHE A 114 -7.29 2.52 -13.67
CA PHE A 114 -6.13 1.79 -13.15
C PHE A 114 -5.07 1.70 -14.24
N VAL A 115 -3.89 2.25 -13.97
CA VAL A 115 -2.80 2.32 -14.95
C VAL A 115 -1.90 1.10 -14.89
N ARG A 116 -1.70 0.52 -13.70
CA ARG A 116 -0.79 -0.60 -13.44
C ARG A 116 -1.27 -1.41 -12.24
N CYS A 117 -1.04 -2.72 -12.26
CA CYS A 117 -1.20 -3.57 -11.08
C CYS A 117 0.09 -4.34 -10.81
N PHE A 118 0.41 -4.48 -9.52
CA PHE A 118 1.52 -5.25 -8.99
C PHE A 118 1.00 -6.25 -7.95
N GLN A 119 1.90 -6.92 -7.23
CA GLN A 119 1.52 -7.94 -6.24
C GLN A 119 0.78 -7.35 -5.02
N ASP A 120 0.99 -6.06 -4.74
CA ASP A 120 0.41 -5.31 -3.64
C ASP A 120 -0.91 -4.62 -3.99
N GLY A 121 -1.28 -4.54 -5.28
CA GLY A 121 -2.56 -4.00 -5.72
C GLY A 121 -2.53 -3.29 -7.08
N CYS A 122 -3.64 -2.62 -7.39
CA CYS A 122 -3.84 -1.85 -8.61
C CYS A 122 -3.79 -0.35 -8.31
N TYR A 123 -3.05 0.38 -9.14
CA TYR A 123 -2.76 1.79 -8.98
C TYR A 123 -3.61 2.61 -9.94
N ALA A 124 -4.38 3.56 -9.40
CA ALA A 124 -4.99 4.65 -10.15
C ALA A 124 -4.23 5.94 -9.86
N GLU A 125 -3.89 6.69 -10.91
CA GLU A 125 -3.07 7.91 -10.80
C GLU A 125 -3.71 9.03 -11.60
N VAL A 126 -3.88 10.19 -10.97
CA VAL A 126 -4.34 11.42 -11.63
C VAL A 126 -3.48 12.59 -11.21
N ILE A 127 -3.29 13.55 -12.12
CA ILE A 127 -2.68 14.83 -11.78
C ILE A 127 -3.70 15.60 -10.93
N LEU A 128 -3.27 16.11 -9.77
CA LEU A 128 -4.05 17.04 -8.96
C LEU A 128 -4.03 18.41 -9.62
N GLU A 129 -4.91 18.59 -10.60
CA GLU A 129 -5.15 19.91 -11.18
C GLU A 129 -5.74 20.86 -10.13
N GLN A 130 -5.53 22.17 -10.32
CA GLN A 130 -5.92 23.19 -9.35
C GLN A 130 -7.40 23.09 -8.94
N GLN A 131 -8.28 22.72 -9.88
CA GLN A 131 -9.70 22.55 -9.60
C GLN A 131 -9.96 21.38 -8.64
N LEU A 132 -9.39 20.20 -8.93
CA LEU A 132 -9.55 19.01 -8.09
C LEU A 132 -8.93 19.22 -6.70
N LEU A 133 -7.75 19.85 -6.65
CA LEU A 133 -7.09 20.19 -5.39
C LEU A 133 -7.96 21.12 -4.52
N GLU A 134 -8.57 22.15 -5.11
CA GLU A 134 -9.45 23.06 -4.38
C GLU A 134 -10.76 22.39 -3.94
N THR A 135 -11.31 21.48 -4.75
CA THR A 135 -12.46 20.65 -4.35
C THR A 135 -12.10 19.80 -3.14
N LEU A 136 -10.98 19.08 -3.15
CA LEU A 136 -10.55 18.23 -2.03
C LEU A 136 -10.23 19.03 -0.77
N LYS A 137 -9.65 20.23 -0.90
CA LYS A 137 -9.31 21.08 0.25
C LYS A 137 -10.53 21.72 0.91
N LYS A 138 -11.60 21.97 0.15
CA LYS A 138 -12.82 22.59 0.66
C LYS A 138 -13.87 21.58 1.09
N GLY A 139 -13.77 20.36 0.56
CA GLY A 139 -14.71 19.30 0.90
C GLY A 139 -14.52 18.76 2.30
N GLU A 140 -15.59 18.22 2.86
CA GLU A 140 -15.60 17.64 4.21
C GLU A 140 -15.37 16.13 4.15
N ALA A 141 -15.89 15.46 3.12
CA ALA A 141 -15.74 14.03 2.91
C ALA A 141 -15.46 13.69 1.44
N ALA A 142 -14.49 12.80 1.21
CA ALA A 142 -14.19 12.23 -0.09
C ALA A 142 -14.44 10.72 -0.06
N THR A 143 -15.35 10.23 -0.90
CA THR A 143 -15.64 8.80 -1.01
C THR A 143 -15.05 8.25 -2.29
N PHE A 144 -14.09 7.35 -2.15
CA PHE A 144 -13.58 6.54 -3.25
C PHE A 144 -14.52 5.37 -3.53
N ILE A 145 -14.70 5.03 -4.80
CA ILE A 145 -15.61 3.96 -5.21
C ILE A 145 -14.84 2.95 -6.04
N VAL A 146 -14.75 1.72 -5.55
CA VAL A 146 -14.22 0.58 -6.30
C VAL A 146 -15.34 -0.40 -6.63
N PHE A 147 -15.12 -1.21 -7.66
CA PHE A 147 -16.07 -2.25 -8.08
C PHE A 147 -15.36 -3.60 -8.01
N GLN A 148 -16.04 -4.64 -7.54
CA GLN A 148 -15.55 -6.03 -7.68
C GLN A 148 -16.29 -6.77 -8.80
N THR A 149 -17.56 -6.43 -8.99
CA THR A 149 -18.40 -6.85 -10.11
C THR A 149 -19.09 -5.63 -10.71
N PRO A 150 -19.63 -5.71 -11.95
CA PRO A 150 -20.29 -4.55 -12.57
C PRO A 150 -21.45 -3.99 -11.73
N GLU A 151 -22.11 -4.83 -10.95
CA GLU A 151 -23.29 -4.49 -10.15
C GLU A 151 -22.95 -4.07 -8.71
N GLU A 152 -21.74 -4.37 -8.22
CA GLU A 152 -21.34 -4.17 -6.82
C GLU A 152 -20.26 -3.09 -6.70
N GLY A 153 -20.70 -1.85 -6.46
CA GLY A 153 -19.85 -0.73 -6.07
C GLY A 153 -19.69 -0.66 -4.55
N ILE A 154 -18.46 -0.42 -4.09
CA ILE A 154 -18.09 -0.28 -2.68
C ILE A 154 -17.56 1.13 -2.47
N GLY A 155 -18.24 1.90 -1.63
CA GLY A 155 -17.82 3.24 -1.21
C GLY A 155 -16.86 3.17 -0.03
N ILE A 156 -15.80 3.99 -0.08
CA ILE A 156 -14.70 4.00 0.88
C ILE A 156 -14.42 5.47 1.25
N PRO A 157 -14.76 5.92 2.47
CA PRO A 157 -14.61 7.32 2.89
C PRO A 157 -13.15 7.70 3.18
#